data_AF-A0A183IPZ0-F1
#
_entry.id   AF-A0A183IPZ0-F1
#
_cell.length_a   1.000
_cell.length_b   1.000
_cell.length_c   1.000
_cell.angle_alpha   90.00
_cell.angle_beta   90.00
_cell.angle_gamma   90.00
#
_symmetry.space_group_name_H-M   'P 1'
#
loop_
_entity.id
_entity.type
_entity.pdbx_description
1 polymer ?
#
loop_
_entity_poly.entity_id
_entity_poly.type
_entity_poly.pdbx_seq_one_letter_code
_entity_poly.pdbx_strand_id
1 'polypeptide(L)'
;MLLSRFLHKMDEEEMKKWNIRDQLLLASCVQKYGENNWLSVSKQMRAFGTLKENPEFYSQKKCARLYSSLVDMLNTPRRKRTDVTGSIESPATQLANRLTAKRIEELKVAMEQNRNVLRQVGRMFRTRRTSAKRLECNFNGHVATDLDSKRNSYFYDAISGAL
;
A
#
# COMPACT_ATOMS: atom_id res chain seq x y z
N MET A 1 34.78 24.99 18.22
CA MET A 1 34.38 23.59 17.92
C MET A 1 33.39 23.05 18.96
N LEU A 2 32.19 23.64 19.09
CA LEU A 2 31.20 23.21 20.11
C LEU A 2 29.76 23.24 19.59
N LEU A 3 29.53 22.79 18.35
CA LEU A 3 28.16 22.63 17.83
C LEU A 3 27.83 21.19 17.40
N SER A 4 28.74 20.23 17.60
CA SER A 4 28.48 18.82 17.23
C SER A 4 27.73 18.00 18.28
N ARG A 5 27.34 18.58 19.42
CA ARG A 5 26.66 17.84 20.52
C ARG A 5 25.14 18.00 20.59
N PHE A 6 24.50 18.82 19.75
CA PHE A 6 23.05 19.09 19.85
C PHE A 6 22.13 18.26 18.96
N LEU A 7 22.67 17.34 18.16
CA LEU A 7 21.87 16.40 17.37
C LEU A 7 22.00 14.99 17.96
N HIS A 8 21.26 14.71 19.03
CA HIS A 8 21.00 13.32 19.40
C HIS A 8 20.34 12.64 18.20
N LYS A 9 21.03 11.62 17.67
CA LYS A 9 20.52 10.67 16.68
C LYS A 9 19.08 10.31 17.04
N MET A 10 18.17 10.34 16.07
CA MET A 10 16.81 9.88 16.34
C MET A 10 16.86 8.39 16.68
N ASP A 11 16.11 8.00 17.70
CA ASP A 11 15.99 6.60 18.07
C ASP A 11 15.35 5.82 16.91
N GLU A 12 15.79 4.58 16.73
CA GLU A 12 15.35 3.73 15.62
C GLU A 12 13.82 3.51 15.62
N GLU A 13 13.20 3.50 16.80
CA GLU A 13 11.75 3.43 16.98
C GLU A 13 11.03 4.71 16.56
N GLU A 14 11.62 5.89 16.77
CA GLU A 14 11.05 7.13 16.23
C GLU A 14 11.17 7.16 14.71
N MET A 15 12.28 6.69 14.16
CA MET A 15 12.51 6.59 12.71
C MET A 15 11.48 5.67 12.03
N LYS A 16 11.12 4.54 12.65
CA LYS A 16 10.09 3.62 12.14
C LYS A 16 8.71 4.26 12.00
N LYS A 17 8.39 5.28 12.81
CA LYS A 17 7.11 6.02 12.69
C LYS A 17 7.03 6.83 11.39
N TRP A 18 8.16 7.16 10.79
CA TRP A 18 8.23 7.88 9.52
C TRP A 18 8.28 6.90 8.36
N ASN A 19 7.16 6.74 7.67
CA ASN A 19 7.10 5.90 6.48
C ASN A 19 7.95 6.48 5.31
N ILE A 20 8.24 5.64 4.31
CA ILE A 20 9.08 6.02 3.15
C ILE A 20 8.51 7.24 2.43
N ARG A 21 7.18 7.36 2.37
CA ARG A 21 6.50 8.53 1.78
C ARG A 21 6.82 9.82 2.52
N ASP A 22 6.74 9.83 3.85
CA ASP A 22 7.01 11.02 4.66
C ASP A 22 8.50 11.35 4.69
N GLN A 23 9.37 10.35 4.70
CA GLN A 23 10.82 10.55 4.53
C GLN A 23 11.13 11.18 3.16
N LEU A 24 10.49 10.69 2.09
CA LEU A 24 10.64 11.24 0.74
C LEU A 24 10.11 12.67 0.66
N LEU A 25 8.93 12.93 1.24
CA LEU A 25 8.36 14.27 1.31
C LEU A 25 9.30 15.25 2.02
N LEU A 26 9.92 14.83 3.13
CA LEU A 26 10.90 15.64 3.84
C LEU A 26 12.11 15.96 2.96
N ALA A 27 12.68 14.96 2.29
CA ALA A 27 13.81 15.15 1.38
C ALA A 27 13.46 16.12 0.23
N SER A 28 12.27 15.97 -0.38
CA SER A 28 11.80 16.87 -1.44
C SER A 28 11.54 18.30 -0.94
N CYS A 29 11.03 18.46 0.29
CA CYS A 29 10.84 19.78 0.88
C CYS A 29 12.20 20.46 1.14
N VAL A 30 13.17 19.72 1.66
CA VAL A 30 14.53 20.24 1.89
C VAL A 30 15.22 20.58 0.57
N GLN A 31 15.04 19.76 -0.47
CA GLN A 31 15.54 20.06 -1.82
C GLN A 31 14.96 21.38 -2.38
N LYS A 32 13.68 21.64 -2.12
CA LYS A 32 12.99 22.84 -2.63
C LYS A 32 13.27 24.12 -1.83
N TYR A 33 13.27 24.02 -0.50
CA TYR A 33 13.33 25.19 0.40
C TYR A 33 14.69 25.38 1.09
N GLY A 34 15.56 24.36 1.04
CA GLY A 34 16.87 24.36 1.67
C GLY A 34 16.87 23.94 3.15
N GLU A 35 18.01 23.44 3.61
CA GLU A 35 18.27 23.01 5.00
C GLU A 35 18.31 24.17 6.00
N ASN A 36 18.34 25.42 5.53
CA ASN A 36 18.29 26.60 6.41
C ASN A 36 16.84 27.07 6.67
N ASN A 37 15.84 26.50 5.97
CA ASN A 37 14.45 26.95 6.04
C ASN A 37 13.52 25.90 6.65
N TRP A 38 13.85 25.44 7.86
CA TRP A 38 13.06 24.43 8.57
C TRP A 38 11.62 24.84 8.85
N LEU A 39 11.32 26.15 8.92
CA LEU A 39 9.97 26.68 9.06
C LEU A 39 9.11 26.35 7.84
N SER A 40 9.58 26.66 6.63
CA SER A 40 8.88 26.31 5.39
C SER A 40 8.75 24.80 5.21
N VAL A 41 9.82 24.05 5.52
CA VAL A 41 9.81 22.59 5.47
C VAL A 41 8.75 22.02 6.42
N SER A 42 8.74 22.43 7.68
CA SER A 42 7.75 22.01 8.69
C SER A 42 6.32 22.32 8.26
N LYS A 43 6.06 23.52 7.72
CA LYS A 43 4.74 23.90 7.19
C LYS A 43 4.29 22.98 6.07
N GLN A 44 5.18 22.68 5.11
CA GLN A 44 4.86 21.79 3.99
C GLN A 44 4.64 20.35 4.48
N MET A 45 5.45 19.87 5.43
CA MET A 45 5.31 18.55 6.04
C MET A 45 3.96 18.41 6.77
N ARG A 46 3.50 19.43 7.49
CA ARG A 46 2.17 19.42 8.14
C ARG A 46 1.02 19.35 7.14
N ALA A 47 1.17 19.98 5.96
CA ALA A 47 0.13 19.97 4.93
C ALA A 47 -0.02 18.61 4.25
N PHE A 48 1.10 17.92 3.97
CA PHE A 48 1.12 16.73 3.10
C PHE A 48 1.52 15.42 3.78
N GLY A 49 2.03 15.49 5.02
CA GLY A 49 2.46 14.34 5.79
C GLY A 49 1.30 13.43 6.21
N THR A 50 1.61 12.17 6.45
CA THR A 50 0.62 11.15 6.81
C THR A 50 0.23 11.12 8.29
N LEU A 51 1.09 11.61 9.20
CA LEU A 51 0.88 11.71 10.65
C LEU A 51 0.10 12.97 11.04
N LYS A 52 -1.01 13.25 10.34
CA LYS A 52 -1.81 14.49 10.56
C LYS A 52 -2.39 14.59 11.96
N GLU A 53 -2.64 13.45 12.61
CA GLU A 53 -3.21 13.40 13.95
C GLU A 53 -2.27 13.96 15.03
N ASN A 54 -0.98 14.08 14.73
CA ASN A 54 0.01 14.60 15.68
C ASN A 54 0.92 15.62 14.97
N PRO A 55 0.47 16.88 14.80
CA PRO A 55 1.23 17.92 14.07
C PRO A 55 2.59 18.26 14.72
N GLU A 56 2.77 17.89 15.98
CA GLU A 56 4.03 17.99 16.72
C GLU A 56 5.14 17.04 16.20
N PHE A 57 4.80 16.02 15.41
CA PHE A 57 5.81 15.21 14.70
C PHE A 57 6.51 16.02 13.61
N TYR A 58 5.80 16.95 12.97
CA TYR A 58 6.35 17.78 11.90
C TYR A 58 6.91 19.11 12.43
N SER A 59 7.34 19.18 13.68
CA SER A 59 8.04 20.36 14.19
C SER A 59 9.38 20.56 13.49
N GLN A 60 9.83 21.81 13.38
CA GLN A 60 11.10 22.18 12.73
C GLN A 60 12.28 21.33 13.25
N LYS A 61 12.37 21.19 14.58
CA LYS A 61 13.40 20.41 15.28
C LYS A 61 13.37 18.93 14.87
N LYS A 62 12.19 18.32 14.79
CA LYS A 62 12.07 16.91 14.39
C LYS A 62 12.40 16.71 12.91
N CYS A 63 11.94 17.59 12.03
CA CYS A 63 12.29 17.56 10.61
C CYS A 63 13.81 17.64 10.40
N ALA A 64 14.49 18.56 11.10
CA ALA A 64 15.95 18.71 11.02
C ALA A 64 16.71 17.46 11.53
N ARG A 65 16.29 16.90 12.69
CA ARG A 65 16.89 15.68 13.26
C ARG A 65 16.70 14.46 12.34
N LEU A 66 15.50 14.30 11.78
CA LEU A 66 15.17 13.20 10.88
C LEU A 66 16.00 13.30 9.61
N TYR A 67 16.05 14.48 8.99
CA TYR A 67 16.82 14.71 7.78
C TYR A 67 18.31 14.40 8.00
N SER A 68 18.89 14.90 9.09
CA SER A 68 20.29 14.61 9.46
C SER A 68 20.53 13.10 9.57
N SER A 69 19.64 12.38 10.28
CA SER A 69 19.73 10.92 10.43
C SER A 69 19.61 10.17 9.10
N LEU A 70 18.76 10.64 8.17
CA LEU A 70 18.62 10.08 6.83
C LEU A 70 19.87 10.29 5.97
N VAL A 71 20.49 11.47 6.05
CA VAL A 71 21.74 11.79 5.35
C VAL A 71 22.91 10.96 5.91
N ASP A 72 23.00 10.78 7.23
CA ASP A 72 24.02 9.93 7.85
C ASP A 72 23.92 8.48 7.35
N MET A 73 22.71 7.93 7.28
CA MET A 73 22.47 6.60 6.71
C MET A 73 22.82 6.54 5.21
N LEU A 74 22.62 7.63 4.47
CA LEU A 74 22.99 7.72 3.06
C LEU A 74 24.51 7.64 2.84
N ASN A 75 25.27 8.31 3.70
CA ASN A 75 26.73 8.44 3.65
C ASN A 75 27.47 7.22 4.21
N THR A 76 26.80 6.31 4.93
CA THR A 76 27.41 5.01 5.28
C THR A 76 27.72 4.22 3.99
N PRO A 77 28.99 3.87 3.72
CA PRO A 77 29.38 3.34 2.42
C PRO A 77 28.90 1.90 2.24
N ARG A 78 27.72 1.73 1.62
CA ARG A 78 27.30 0.43 1.09
C ARG A 78 27.96 0.23 -0.29
N ARG A 79 29.05 -0.55 -0.29
CA ARG A 79 29.85 -1.13 -1.40
C ARG A 79 29.62 -0.57 -2.83
N LYS A 80 30.75 -0.10 -3.40
CA LYS A 80 31.06 0.39 -4.76
C LYS A 80 30.06 0.01 -5.87
N ARG A 81 29.38 1.03 -6.41
CA ARG A 81 29.07 1.10 -7.85
C ARG A 81 29.93 2.20 -8.44
N THR A 82 30.76 1.83 -9.40
CA THR A 82 31.40 2.73 -10.36
C THR A 82 30.31 3.51 -11.08
N ASP A 83 30.29 4.83 -10.92
CA ASP A 83 29.86 5.70 -12.00
C ASP A 83 30.64 7.01 -11.96
N VAL A 84 31.12 7.39 -13.14
CA VAL A 84 32.06 8.46 -13.44
C VAL A 84 31.28 9.51 -14.20
N THR A 85 30.65 10.44 -13.47
CA THR A 85 30.24 11.73 -14.04
C THR A 85 30.07 12.74 -12.90
N GLY A 86 30.97 13.74 -12.87
CA GLY A 86 31.08 14.72 -11.80
C GLY A 86 29.96 15.76 -11.75
N SER A 87 28.77 15.36 -11.30
CA SER A 87 27.77 16.29 -10.77
C SER A 87 27.79 16.18 -9.24
N ILE A 88 28.18 17.26 -8.56
CA ILE A 88 28.05 17.35 -7.10
C ILE A 88 26.56 17.55 -6.81
N GLU A 89 25.77 16.47 -6.90
CA GLU A 89 24.37 16.50 -6.50
C GLU A 89 24.30 16.79 -5.00
N SER A 90 23.49 17.78 -4.62
CA SER A 90 23.21 18.08 -3.22
C SER A 90 22.77 16.82 -2.46
N PRO A 91 23.19 16.61 -1.19
CA PRO A 91 22.76 15.49 -0.37
C PRO A 91 21.23 15.29 -0.35
N ALA A 92 20.47 16.39 -0.39
CA ALA A 92 19.01 16.35 -0.49
C ALA A 92 18.51 15.65 -1.77
N THR A 93 19.18 15.90 -2.89
CA THR A 93 18.86 15.30 -4.19
C THR A 93 19.20 13.81 -4.21
N GLN A 94 20.38 13.44 -3.72
CA GLN A 94 20.78 12.04 -3.61
C GLN A 94 19.82 11.25 -2.70
N LEU A 95 19.42 11.85 -1.57
CA LEU A 95 18.45 11.26 -0.66
C LEU A 95 17.07 11.11 -1.30
N ALA A 96 16.57 12.15 -1.98
CA ALA A 96 15.29 12.11 -2.69
C ALA A 96 15.29 11.02 -3.78
N ASN A 97 16.38 10.89 -4.54
CA ASN A 97 16.52 9.86 -5.58
C ASN A 97 16.46 8.45 -4.99
N ARG A 98 17.21 8.19 -3.90
CA ARG A 98 17.18 6.87 -3.22
C ARG A 98 15.81 6.56 -2.62
N LEU A 99 15.18 7.52 -1.95
CA LEU A 99 13.85 7.33 -1.37
C LEU A 99 12.77 7.17 -2.44
N THR A 100 12.89 7.86 -3.58
CA THR A 100 12.01 7.69 -4.74
C THR A 100 12.09 6.26 -5.27
N ALA A 101 13.29 5.71 -5.45
CA ALA A 101 13.47 4.33 -5.87
C ALA A 101 12.82 3.34 -4.89
N LYS A 102 13.02 3.54 -3.57
CA LYS A 102 12.36 2.72 -2.53
C LYS A 102 10.84 2.83 -2.59
N ARG A 103 10.31 4.03 -2.78
CA ARG A 103 8.86 4.26 -2.84
C ARG A 103 8.23 3.63 -4.08
N ILE A 104 8.91 3.69 -5.22
CA ILE A 104 8.48 3.00 -6.45
C ILE A 104 8.39 1.49 -6.19
N GLU A 105 9.39 0.90 -5.55
CA GLU A 105 9.39 -0.53 -5.24
C GLU A 105 8.26 -0.91 -4.28
N GLU A 106 8.06 -0.13 -3.22
CA GLU A 106 6.95 -0.30 -2.28
C GLU A 106 5.58 -0.27 -2.99
N LEU A 107 5.40 0.69 -3.91
CA LEU A 107 4.17 0.80 -4.71
C LEU A 107 3.98 -0.38 -5.67
N LYS A 108 5.05 -0.88 -6.29
CA LYS A 108 4.98 -2.08 -7.16
C LYS A 108 4.52 -3.30 -6.38
N VAL A 109 5.08 -3.53 -5.19
CA VAL A 109 4.68 -4.63 -4.31
C VAL A 109 3.21 -4.50 -3.92
N ALA A 110 2.76 -3.31 -3.51
CA ALA A 110 1.37 -3.07 -3.15
C ALA A 110 0.40 -3.30 -4.33
N MET A 111 0.78 -2.88 -5.55
CA MET A 111 -0.01 -3.13 -6.76
C MET A 111 -0.16 -4.62 -7.06
N GLU A 112 0.91 -5.40 -6.95
CA GLU A 112 0.85 -6.84 -7.20
C GLU A 112 0.03 -7.57 -6.12
N GLN A 113 0.16 -7.18 -4.85
CA GLN A 113 -0.68 -7.68 -3.77
C GLN A 113 -2.18 -7.40 -4.05
N ASN A 114 -2.52 -6.17 -4.41
CA ASN A 114 -3.89 -5.80 -4.76
C ASN A 114 -4.42 -6.60 -5.96
N ARG A 115 -3.60 -6.80 -7.00
CA ARG A 115 -3.94 -7.62 -8.16
C ARG A 115 -4.24 -9.07 -7.75
N ASN A 116 -3.48 -9.62 -6.81
CA ASN A 116 -3.68 -10.98 -6.32
C ASN A 116 -4.95 -11.12 -5.48
N VAL A 117 -5.26 -10.14 -4.62
CA VAL A 117 -6.55 -10.07 -3.91
C VAL A 117 -7.72 -10.03 -4.90
N LEU A 118 -7.65 -9.16 -5.91
CA LEU A 118 -8.70 -9.06 -6.94
C LEU A 118 -8.86 -10.37 -7.72
N ARG A 119 -7.76 -11.05 -8.08
CA ARG A 119 -7.80 -12.37 -8.72
C ARG A 119 -8.47 -13.41 -7.84
N GLN A 120 -8.14 -13.45 -6.54
CA GLN A 120 -8.72 -14.38 -5.58
C GLN A 120 -10.22 -14.13 -5.42
N VAL A 121 -10.63 -12.88 -5.20
CA VAL A 121 -12.03 -12.47 -5.09
C VAL A 121 -12.80 -12.85 -6.37
N GLY A 122 -12.24 -12.59 -7.55
CA GLY A 122 -12.83 -13.01 -8.81
C GLY A 122 -13.01 -14.53 -8.94
N ARG A 123 -12.07 -15.35 -8.44
CA ARG A 123 -12.23 -16.82 -8.37
C ARG A 123 -13.36 -17.23 -7.43
N MET A 124 -13.46 -16.58 -6.27
CA MET A 124 -14.54 -16.85 -5.31
C MET A 124 -15.91 -16.55 -5.92
N PHE A 125 -16.08 -15.39 -6.56
CA PHE A 125 -17.34 -15.03 -7.22
C PHE A 125 -17.70 -15.98 -8.37
N ARG A 126 -16.74 -16.38 -9.20
CA ARG A 126 -16.98 -17.39 -10.25
C ARG A 126 -17.47 -18.72 -9.67
N THR A 127 -16.81 -19.21 -8.63
CA THR A 127 -17.14 -20.47 -7.95
C THR A 127 -18.54 -20.41 -7.33
N ARG A 128 -18.87 -19.30 -6.66
CA ARG A 128 -20.21 -19.08 -6.10
C ARG A 128 -21.27 -19.03 -7.20
N ARG A 129 -20.99 -18.34 -8.32
CA ARG A 129 -21.92 -18.25 -9.46
C ARG A 129 -22.18 -19.62 -10.11
N THR A 130 -21.15 -20.45 -10.32
CA THR A 130 -21.33 -21.80 -10.86
C THR A 130 -22.10 -22.70 -9.90
N SER A 131 -21.84 -22.56 -8.59
CA SER A 131 -22.55 -23.32 -7.56
C SER A 131 -24.03 -22.94 -7.51
N ALA A 132 -24.35 -21.63 -7.56
CA ALA A 132 -25.72 -21.13 -7.62
C ALA A 132 -26.48 -21.67 -8.84
N LYS A 133 -25.87 -21.60 -10.03
CA LYS A 133 -26.46 -22.19 -11.24
C LYS A 133 -26.74 -23.68 -11.07
N ARG A 134 -25.79 -24.46 -10.51
CA ARG A 134 -25.97 -25.89 -10.29
C ARG A 134 -27.15 -26.17 -9.34
N LEU A 135 -27.28 -25.39 -8.27
CA LEU A 135 -28.40 -25.52 -7.35
C LEU A 135 -29.74 -25.20 -8.03
N GLU A 136 -29.80 -24.16 -8.87
CA GLU A 136 -30.98 -23.84 -9.68
C GLU A 136 -31.34 -25.00 -10.64
N CYS A 137 -30.36 -25.58 -11.34
CA CYS A 137 -30.58 -26.75 -12.21
C CYS A 137 -31.17 -27.92 -11.42
N ASN A 138 -30.57 -28.22 -10.26
CA ASN A 138 -30.99 -29.34 -9.43
C ASN A 138 -32.41 -29.15 -8.89
N PHE A 139 -32.73 -27.93 -8.43
CA PHE A 139 -34.06 -27.58 -7.95
C PHE A 139 -35.11 -27.73 -9.06
N ASN A 140 -34.86 -27.14 -10.23
CA ASN A 140 -35.77 -27.24 -11.37
C ASN A 140 -35.95 -28.69 -11.85
N GLY A 141 -34.88 -29.49 -11.81
CA GLY A 141 -34.95 -30.92 -12.12
C GLY A 141 -35.84 -31.69 -11.16
N HIS A 142 -35.72 -31.45 -9.85
CA HIS A 142 -36.57 -32.08 -8.83
C HIS A 142 -38.05 -31.73 -9.01
N VAL A 143 -38.34 -30.45 -9.28
CA VAL A 143 -39.71 -30.00 -9.55
C VAL A 143 -40.28 -30.67 -10.81
N ALA A 144 -39.48 -30.81 -11.87
CA ALA A 144 -39.92 -31.49 -13.09
C ALA A 144 -40.25 -32.97 -12.86
N THR A 145 -39.39 -33.70 -12.11
CA THR A 145 -39.64 -35.11 -11.78
C THR A 145 -40.87 -35.31 -10.89
N ASP A 146 -41.12 -34.39 -9.96
CA ASP A 146 -42.31 -34.41 -9.12
C ASP A 146 -43.59 -34.18 -9.94
N LEU A 147 -43.56 -33.25 -10.90
CA LEU A 147 -44.68 -32.98 -11.79
C LEU A 147 -44.97 -34.17 -12.72
N ASP A 148 -43.94 -34.80 -13.29
CA ASP A 148 -44.09 -35.99 -14.13
C ASP A 148 -44.61 -37.19 -13.34
N SER A 149 -44.15 -37.38 -12.09
CA SER A 149 -44.65 -38.43 -11.20
C SER A 149 -46.12 -38.24 -10.88
N LYS A 150 -46.53 -37.00 -10.55
CA LYS A 150 -47.94 -36.66 -10.33
C LYS A 150 -48.78 -36.89 -11.59
N ARG A 151 -48.30 -36.46 -12.76
CA ARG A 151 -48.98 -36.68 -14.05
C ARG A 151 -49.19 -38.16 -14.34
N ASN A 152 -48.18 -38.99 -14.11
CA ASN A 152 -48.29 -40.44 -14.28
C ASN A 152 -49.29 -41.05 -13.29
N SER A 153 -49.28 -40.65 -12.02
CA SER A 153 -50.27 -41.11 -11.03
C SER A 153 -51.69 -40.81 -11.50
N TYR A 154 -51.99 -39.56 -11.87
CA TYR A 154 -53.31 -39.17 -12.35
C TYR A 154 -53.73 -39.94 -13.61
N PHE A 155 -52.78 -40.26 -14.49
CA PHE A 155 -53.06 -41.07 -15.68
C PHE A 155 -53.44 -42.52 -15.32
N TYR A 156 -52.72 -43.17 -14.42
CA TYR A 156 -53.05 -44.54 -13.98
C TYR A 156 -54.36 -44.61 -13.19
N ASP A 157 -54.65 -43.61 -12.36
CA ASP A 157 -55.90 -43.50 -11.61
C ASP A 157 -57.10 -43.33 -12.56
N ALA A 158 -56.95 -42.50 -13.61
CA ALA A 158 -57.99 -42.28 -14.61
C ALA A 158 -58.30 -43.53 -15.45
N ILE A 159 -57.29 -44.35 -15.76
CA ILE A 159 -57.49 -45.62 -16.46
C ILE A 159 -58.16 -46.65 -15.56
N SER A 160 -57.72 -46.74 -14.30
CA SER A 160 -58.23 -47.76 -13.36
C SER A 160 -59.67 -47.51 -12.91
N GLY A 161 -60.13 -46.25 -12.90
CA GLY A 161 -61.52 -45.90 -12.61
C GLY A 161 -62.50 -46.03 -13.79
N ALA A 162 -62.00 -46.36 -15.00
CA ALA A 162 -62.80 -46.50 -16.21
C ALA A 162 -63.10 -47.95 -16.61
N LEU A 163 -62.56 -48.94 -15.88
CA LEU A 163 -62.83 -50.38 -16.00
C LEU A 163 -63.75 -50.85 -14.87
#